data_AF-A0A2A2R0E4-F1
#
_entry.id   AF-A0A2A2R0E4-F1
#
_cell.length_a   1.000
_cell.length_b   1.000
_cell.length_c   1.000
_cell.angle_alpha   90.00
_cell.angle_beta   90.00
_cell.angle_gamma   90.00
#
_symmetry.space_group_name_H-M   'P 1'
#
loop_
_entity.id
_entity.type
_entity.pdbx_description
1 polymer ?
#
loop_
_entity_poly.entity_id
_entity_poly.type
_entity_poly.pdbx_seq_one_letter_code
_entity_poly.pdbx_strand_id
1 'polypeptide(L)'
;MKRRILFLIAWLSGVGVACSAVPGVVEWSDGRKQEGALSLTPGKDIRLFEVKTQASIRLEDVSEIVMTPEKEEMREGFTFAEPGQAKQEKNGEIYPVRYLKAKVTLRDGKVLEGHLYTTVLYIENAEKNEKVVLLAKLTGKVGQKIEDVAYPSRIQLHPSTTAATSSCRIDLGLPALQGIESIVVFSIPDLTLLDAASVNGQVWTIPFGDPSRILYAIQIGSTVRVAWPENRHAESEIAVKASLASKEMEDFYDARELLACFYEPDEGNVYSLVLMRRTIQTHSFSKDKQPWTLAVLRWKYDTEEKKTTLLNRVQLVTGRKDATQAVPTIIPDAALLARVKATAKGGTP
;
A
#
# COMPACT_ATOMS: atom_id res chain seq x y z
N MET A 1 -10.68 -57.34 -8.68
CA MET A 1 -9.89 -56.21 -9.24
C MET A 1 -10.33 -54.91 -8.58
N LYS A 2 -9.57 -54.39 -7.61
CA LYS A 2 -9.85 -53.10 -6.95
C LYS A 2 -8.87 -52.06 -7.50
N ARG A 3 -9.36 -51.09 -8.29
CA ARG A 3 -8.55 -49.97 -8.79
C ARG A 3 -8.42 -48.94 -7.66
N ARG A 4 -7.19 -48.73 -7.18
CA ARG A 4 -6.82 -47.62 -6.30
C ARG A 4 -6.66 -46.38 -7.17
N ILE A 5 -7.48 -45.35 -6.92
CA ILE A 5 -7.32 -44.02 -7.50
C ILE A 5 -6.33 -43.29 -6.61
N LEU A 6 -5.13 -43.01 -7.14
CA LEU A 6 -4.16 -42.10 -6.53
C LEU A 6 -4.68 -40.66 -6.76
N PHE A 7 -4.95 -39.94 -5.68
CA PHE A 7 -5.08 -38.49 -5.72
C PHE A 7 -3.67 -37.90 -5.71
N LEU A 8 -3.21 -37.37 -6.84
CA LEU A 8 -2.10 -36.42 -6.88
C LEU A 8 -2.65 -35.07 -6.41
N ILE A 9 -2.30 -34.67 -5.19
CA ILE A 9 -2.48 -33.29 -4.72
C ILE A 9 -1.29 -32.51 -5.29
N ALA A 10 -1.53 -31.80 -6.40
CA ALA A 10 -0.59 -30.82 -6.91
C ALA A 10 -0.58 -29.61 -5.95
N TRP A 11 0.52 -29.43 -5.24
CA TRP A 11 0.81 -28.21 -4.51
C TRP A 11 1.05 -27.10 -5.54
N LEU A 12 0.07 -26.22 -5.73
CA LEU A 12 0.31 -24.93 -6.36
C LEU A 12 1.12 -24.07 -5.38
N SER A 13 2.43 -24.02 -5.61
CA SER A 13 3.30 -22.98 -5.07
C SER A 13 2.85 -21.65 -5.69
N GLY A 14 2.00 -20.90 -4.97
CA GLY A 14 1.68 -19.54 -5.33
C GLY A 14 2.96 -18.70 -5.30
N VAL A 15 3.44 -18.30 -6.48
CA VAL A 15 4.49 -17.29 -6.60
C VAL A 15 3.85 -15.97 -6.15
N GLY A 16 3.98 -15.69 -4.86
CA GLY A 16 3.57 -14.41 -4.29
C GLY A 16 4.41 -13.31 -4.92
N VAL A 17 3.73 -12.28 -5.44
CA VAL A 17 4.35 -11.04 -5.87
C VAL A 17 5.20 -10.54 -4.70
N ALA A 18 6.51 -10.39 -4.95
CA ALA A 18 7.47 -10.01 -3.93
C ALA A 18 7.20 -8.57 -3.46
N CYS A 19 6.51 -8.44 -2.33
CA CYS A 19 6.63 -7.24 -1.51
C CYS A 19 8.12 -7.07 -1.16
N SER A 20 8.60 -5.83 -1.03
CA SER A 20 9.99 -5.51 -0.66
C SER A 20 10.29 -6.13 0.71
N ALA A 21 10.74 -7.38 0.69
CA ALA A 21 10.98 -8.17 1.87
C ALA A 21 12.37 -7.80 2.40
N VAL A 22 12.42 -7.37 3.65
CA VAL A 22 13.65 -6.88 4.29
C VAL A 22 14.09 -7.93 5.29
N PRO A 23 15.34 -8.44 5.23
CA PRO A 23 15.81 -9.40 6.20
C PRO A 23 15.78 -8.77 7.60
N GLY A 24 15.33 -9.52 8.59
CA GLY A 24 15.21 -9.01 9.94
C GLY A 24 14.89 -10.07 10.97
N VAL A 25 14.78 -9.60 12.21
CA VAL A 25 14.51 -10.44 13.38
C VAL A 25 13.39 -9.80 14.18
N VAL A 26 12.41 -10.63 14.56
CA VAL A 26 11.39 -10.26 15.54
C VAL A 26 11.72 -10.95 16.85
N GLU A 27 11.74 -10.18 17.92
CA GLU A 27 11.88 -10.64 19.30
C GLU A 27 10.57 -10.33 20.04
N TRP A 28 10.10 -11.31 20.81
CA TRP A 28 8.91 -11.20 21.63
C TRP A 28 9.29 -10.96 23.09
N SER A 29 8.35 -10.42 23.86
CA SER A 29 8.51 -10.15 25.28
C SER A 29 8.76 -11.38 26.14
N ASP A 30 8.49 -12.58 25.63
CA ASP A 30 8.77 -13.88 26.26
C ASP A 30 10.18 -14.41 25.91
N GLY A 31 10.97 -13.66 25.14
CA GLY A 31 12.31 -14.04 24.70
C GLY A 31 12.34 -14.88 23.43
N ARG A 32 11.18 -15.26 22.85
CA ARG A 32 11.13 -15.91 21.53
C ARG A 32 11.77 -14.99 20.49
N LYS A 33 12.53 -15.57 19.57
CA LYS A 33 13.13 -14.88 18.43
C LYS A 33 12.81 -15.61 17.14
N GLN A 34 12.60 -14.86 16.08
CA GLN A 34 12.41 -15.41 14.75
C GLN A 34 13.06 -14.51 13.72
N GLU A 35 13.94 -15.11 12.92
CA GLU A 35 14.61 -14.46 11.80
C GLU A 35 13.92 -14.83 10.49
N GLY A 36 13.93 -13.90 9.54
CA GLY A 36 13.34 -14.12 8.22
C GLY A 36 13.27 -12.85 7.39
N ALA A 37 12.68 -12.98 6.21
CA ALA A 37 12.36 -11.85 5.37
C ALA A 37 11.03 -11.23 5.84
N LEU A 38 11.09 -9.98 6.28
CA LEU A 38 9.95 -9.21 6.79
C LEU A 38 9.30 -8.43 5.66
N SER A 39 7.97 -8.51 5.56
CA SER A 39 7.20 -7.71 4.61
C SER A 39 5.90 -7.19 5.23
N LEU A 40 5.32 -6.17 4.62
CA LEU A 40 3.98 -5.67 4.94
C LEU A 40 2.97 -6.23 3.93
N THR A 41 1.68 -6.05 4.22
CA THR A 41 0.67 -6.19 3.15
C THR A 41 1.02 -5.24 1.99
N PRO A 42 0.95 -5.67 0.72
CA PRO A 42 1.28 -4.82 -0.42
C PRO A 42 0.58 -3.46 -0.39
N GLY A 43 1.34 -2.39 -0.68
CA GLY A 43 0.84 -1.01 -0.66
C GLY A 43 0.52 -0.46 0.74
N LYS A 44 0.95 -1.12 1.82
CA LYS A 44 0.83 -0.60 3.19
C LYS A 44 2.17 -0.09 3.70
N ASP A 45 2.08 0.97 4.47
CA ASP A 45 3.17 1.56 5.25
C ASP A 45 2.93 1.33 6.74
N ILE A 46 3.99 1.45 7.52
CA ILE A 46 3.88 1.60 8.98
C ILE A 46 3.31 2.98 9.26
N ARG A 47 2.17 3.03 9.97
CA ARG A 47 1.56 4.28 10.39
C ARG A 47 1.72 4.49 11.88
N LEU A 48 2.35 5.60 12.23
CA LEU A 48 2.57 6.02 13.61
C LEU A 48 1.72 7.25 13.90
N PHE A 49 1.01 7.24 15.02
CA PHE A 49 0.20 8.36 15.49
C PHE A 49 0.77 8.89 16.80
N GLU A 50 1.04 10.19 16.81
CA GLU A 50 1.24 10.98 18.02
C GLU A 50 0.12 12.03 18.06
N VAL A 51 -0.23 12.53 19.25
CA VAL A 51 -1.46 13.32 19.55
C VAL A 51 -1.85 14.36 18.47
N LYS A 52 -0.88 14.92 17.73
CA LYS A 52 -1.11 15.92 16.68
C LYS A 52 -0.51 15.58 15.31
N THR A 53 0.16 14.44 15.17
CA THR A 53 0.99 14.12 13.99
C THR A 53 0.79 12.66 13.59
N GLN A 54 0.64 12.44 12.28
CA GLN A 54 0.62 11.11 11.70
C GLN A 54 1.82 10.98 10.76
N ALA A 55 2.61 9.92 10.93
CA ALA A 55 3.70 9.55 10.03
C ALA A 55 3.34 8.27 9.28
N SER A 56 3.65 8.23 7.98
CA SER A 56 3.63 7.03 7.13
C SER A 56 5.08 6.71 6.78
N ILE A 57 5.52 5.50 7.09
CA ILE A 57 6.93 5.08 7.00
C ILE A 57 6.99 3.78 6.21
N ARG A 58 7.84 3.70 5.19
CA ARG A 58 8.05 2.45 4.46
C ARG A 58 8.88 1.49 5.28
N LEU A 59 8.63 0.18 5.13
CA LEU A 59 9.37 -0.84 5.87
C LEU A 59 10.89 -0.78 5.62
N GLU A 60 11.27 -0.50 4.38
CA GLU A 60 12.67 -0.40 3.94
C GLU A 60 13.44 0.77 4.55
N ASP A 61 12.74 1.81 5.03
CA ASP A 61 13.35 2.95 5.71
C ASP A 61 13.56 2.69 7.20
N VAL A 62 12.95 1.64 7.75
CA VAL A 62 13.05 1.32 9.17
C VAL A 62 14.31 0.50 9.42
N SER A 63 15.03 0.86 10.49
CA SER A 63 16.12 0.05 11.05
C SER A 63 15.62 -0.75 12.25
N GLU A 64 14.77 -0.16 13.08
CA GLU A 64 14.27 -0.79 14.29
C GLU A 64 12.88 -0.30 14.69
N ILE A 65 12.06 -1.21 15.22
CA ILE A 65 10.84 -0.90 15.96
C ILE A 65 10.96 -1.51 17.35
N VAL A 66 10.84 -0.69 18.40
CA VAL A 66 10.75 -1.15 19.79
C VAL A 66 9.36 -0.85 20.31
N MET A 67 8.69 -1.87 20.86
CA MET A 67 7.41 -1.71 21.54
C MET A 67 7.59 -1.85 23.04
N THR A 68 7.08 -0.89 23.80
CA THR A 68 7.19 -0.85 25.26
C THR A 68 5.81 -0.68 25.90
N PRO A 69 5.51 -1.38 27.02
CA PRO A 69 4.30 -1.13 27.78
C PRO A 69 4.26 0.31 28.31
N GLU A 70 3.19 1.01 27.99
CA GLU A 70 2.89 2.35 28.53
C GLU A 70 1.96 2.25 29.73
N LYS A 71 0.98 1.35 29.65
CA LYS A 71 -0.01 1.11 30.69
C LYS A 71 -0.41 -0.35 30.71
N GLU A 72 -0.52 -0.91 31.91
CA GLU A 72 -0.97 -2.28 32.13
C GLU A 72 -2.05 -2.28 33.20
N GLU A 73 -3.13 -3.01 32.97
CA GLU A 73 -4.24 -3.10 33.92
C GLU A 73 -4.95 -4.45 33.80
N MET A 74 -5.39 -5.00 34.94
CA MET A 74 -6.36 -6.09 34.95
C MET A 74 -7.75 -5.49 34.86
N ARG A 75 -8.53 -5.84 33.84
CA ARG A 75 -9.90 -5.37 33.68
C ARG A 75 -10.88 -6.47 33.99
N GLU A 76 -11.98 -6.07 34.61
CA GLU A 76 -13.14 -6.92 34.82
C GLU A 76 -14.04 -6.85 33.58
N GLY A 77 -14.46 -8.00 33.10
CA GLY A 77 -15.42 -8.17 32.03
C GLY A 77 -16.78 -7.66 32.44
N PHE A 78 -17.54 -7.27 31.42
CA PHE A 78 -18.93 -6.88 31.61
C PHE A 78 -19.77 -7.48 30.50
N THR A 79 -21.01 -7.77 30.84
CA THR A 79 -22.08 -8.14 29.92
C THR A 79 -23.16 -7.09 30.03
N PHE A 80 -23.85 -6.81 28.92
CA PHE A 80 -25.08 -6.03 29.00
C PHE A 80 -26.19 -6.93 29.50
N ALA A 81 -27.00 -6.44 30.45
CA ALA A 81 -28.10 -7.22 31.02
C ALA A 81 -29.09 -7.68 29.92
N GLU A 82 -29.35 -6.81 28.94
CA GLU A 82 -30.08 -7.12 27.70
C GLU A 82 -29.45 -6.36 26.53
N PRO A 83 -29.49 -6.88 25.29
CA PRO A 83 -29.02 -6.16 24.10
C PRO A 83 -29.68 -4.78 23.97
N GLY A 84 -28.88 -3.72 23.95
CA GLY A 84 -29.35 -2.34 23.79
C GLY A 84 -29.59 -1.57 25.11
N GLN A 85 -29.49 -2.22 26.27
CA GLN A 85 -29.48 -1.53 27.57
C GLN A 85 -28.09 -0.93 27.86
N ALA A 86 -28.05 0.29 28.40
CA ALA A 86 -26.78 0.92 28.81
C ALA A 86 -26.19 0.33 30.09
N LYS A 87 -26.97 -0.46 30.84
CA LYS A 87 -26.56 -1.06 32.11
C LYS A 87 -25.61 -2.23 31.87
N GLN A 88 -24.36 -2.04 32.26
CA GLN A 88 -23.32 -3.06 32.24
C GLN A 88 -23.30 -3.79 33.59
N GLU A 89 -23.33 -5.11 33.54
CA GLU A 89 -23.18 -5.98 34.71
C GLU A 89 -21.83 -6.65 34.64
N LYS A 90 -21.07 -6.55 35.73
CA LYS A 90 -19.76 -7.20 35.86
C LYS A 90 -19.96 -8.71 35.90
N ASN A 91 -19.25 -9.42 35.03
CA ASN A 91 -19.36 -10.88 34.94
C ASN A 91 -18.32 -11.62 35.81
N GLY A 92 -17.47 -10.88 36.55
CA GLY A 92 -16.42 -11.42 37.40
C GLY A 92 -15.20 -11.97 36.65
N GLU A 93 -15.22 -11.96 35.31
CA GLU A 93 -14.10 -12.42 34.50
C GLU A 93 -13.01 -11.36 34.46
N ILE A 94 -11.82 -11.69 34.94
CA ILE A 94 -10.69 -10.75 34.95
C ILE A 94 -9.74 -11.11 33.81
N TYR A 95 -9.32 -10.12 33.03
CA TYR A 95 -8.36 -10.30 31.94
C TYR A 95 -7.33 -9.16 31.88
N PRO A 96 -6.11 -9.42 31.43
CA PRO A 96 -5.06 -8.43 31.34
C PRO A 96 -5.24 -7.57 30.08
N VAL A 97 -5.00 -6.27 30.22
CA VAL A 97 -4.95 -5.30 29.13
C VAL A 97 -3.62 -4.56 29.18
N ARG A 98 -2.93 -4.52 28.04
CA ARG A 98 -1.64 -3.84 27.87
C ARG A 98 -1.75 -2.82 26.74
N TYR A 99 -1.35 -1.59 27.01
CA TYR A 99 -1.21 -0.53 26.03
C TYR A 99 0.28 -0.37 25.71
N LEU A 100 0.61 -0.36 24.42
CA LEU A 100 1.99 -0.31 23.93
C LEU A 100 2.26 1.01 23.22
N LYS A 101 3.39 1.62 23.54
CA LYS A 101 4.00 2.69 22.76
C LYS A 101 5.06 2.10 21.84
N ALA A 102 5.19 2.63 20.64
CA ALA A 102 6.21 2.26 19.68
C ALA A 102 7.25 3.38 19.53
N LYS A 103 8.51 2.98 19.43
CA LYS A 103 9.64 3.80 19.01
C LYS A 103 10.19 3.21 17.72
N VAL A 104 10.13 3.98 16.64
CA VAL A 104 10.58 3.59 15.31
C VAL A 104 11.85 4.38 14.99
N THR A 105 12.95 3.67 14.81
CA THR A 105 14.22 4.22 14.35
C THR A 105 14.32 4.01 12.85
N LEU A 106 14.55 5.09 12.10
CA LEU A 106 14.77 5.05 10.66
C LEU A 106 16.24 4.81 10.35
N ARG A 107 16.54 4.42 9.12
CA ARG A 107 17.91 4.17 8.64
C ARG A 107 18.76 5.45 8.54
N ASP A 108 18.12 6.61 8.42
CA ASP A 108 18.79 7.92 8.49
C ASP A 108 19.12 8.36 9.94
N GLY A 109 18.77 7.54 10.94
CA GLY A 109 18.97 7.81 12.36
C GLY A 109 17.84 8.62 13.01
N LYS A 110 16.84 9.07 12.25
CA LYS A 110 15.67 9.75 12.81
C LYS A 110 14.87 8.77 13.68
N VAL A 111 14.38 9.27 14.79
CA VAL A 111 13.55 8.51 15.73
C VAL A 111 12.16 9.12 15.78
N LEU A 112 11.15 8.27 15.68
CA LEU A 112 9.73 8.61 15.77
C LEU A 112 9.10 7.82 16.92
N GLU A 113 8.31 8.47 17.76
CA GLU A 113 7.61 7.80 18.88
C GLU A 113 6.10 8.04 18.81
N GLY A 114 5.31 7.05 19.21
CA GLY A 114 3.85 7.18 19.21
C GLY A 114 3.13 5.84 19.35
N HIS A 115 1.85 5.83 19.01
CA HIS A 115 1.04 4.61 18.92
C HIS A 115 1.00 4.12 17.48
N LEU A 116 1.32 2.84 17.30
CA LEU A 116 1.32 2.20 16.00
C LEU A 116 -0.12 1.84 15.63
N TYR A 117 -0.59 2.26 14.46
CA TYR A 117 -1.83 1.71 13.88
C TYR A 117 -1.67 0.20 13.71
N THR A 118 -2.75 -0.56 13.85
CA THR A 118 -2.69 -2.02 13.65
C THR A 118 -1.97 -2.37 12.36
N THR A 119 -0.78 -2.94 12.50
CA THR A 119 0.12 -3.23 11.39
C THR A 119 0.42 -4.71 11.38
N VAL A 120 0.34 -5.30 10.18
CA VAL A 120 0.58 -6.71 9.96
C VAL A 120 1.90 -6.86 9.24
N LEU A 121 2.86 -7.50 9.91
CA LEU A 121 4.10 -7.97 9.31
C LEU A 121 3.96 -9.45 8.97
N TYR A 122 4.56 -9.86 7.85
CA TYR A 122 4.76 -11.25 7.48
C TYR A 122 6.24 -11.55 7.64
N ILE A 123 6.57 -12.65 8.30
CA ILE A 123 7.93 -13.16 8.41
C ILE A 123 8.02 -14.47 7.65
N GLU A 124 8.82 -14.48 6.58
CA GLU A 124 9.06 -15.64 5.75
C GLU A 124 10.44 -16.22 6.06
N ASN A 125 10.47 -17.51 6.39
CA ASN A 125 11.70 -18.30 6.49
C ASN A 125 11.54 -19.62 5.72
N ALA A 126 12.59 -20.44 5.70
CA ALA A 126 12.59 -21.70 4.94
C ALA A 126 11.48 -22.69 5.34
N GLU A 127 10.89 -22.54 6.53
CA GLU A 127 9.93 -23.49 7.09
C GLU A 127 8.48 -22.99 7.05
N LYS A 128 8.26 -21.68 7.23
CA LYS A 128 6.93 -21.09 7.39
C LYS A 128 6.86 -19.61 7.03
N ASN A 129 5.66 -19.19 6.65
CA ASN A 129 5.26 -17.79 6.62
C ASN A 129 4.34 -17.53 7.82
N GLU A 130 4.77 -16.65 8.74
CA GLU A 130 4.02 -16.32 9.96
C GLU A 130 3.58 -14.86 9.95
N LYS A 131 2.37 -14.62 10.45
CA LYS A 131 1.80 -13.29 10.61
C LYS A 131 2.13 -12.74 12.00
N VAL A 132 2.81 -11.60 12.04
CA VAL A 132 3.09 -10.84 13.27
C VAL A 132 2.21 -9.59 13.28
N VAL A 133 1.34 -9.45 14.28
CA VAL A 133 0.43 -8.31 14.39
C VAL A 133 0.94 -7.34 15.45
N LEU A 134 1.22 -6.10 15.04
CA LEU A 134 1.62 -5.02 15.92
C LEU A 134 0.38 -4.23 16.33
N LEU A 135 0.08 -4.22 17.62
CA LEU A 135 -1.10 -3.59 18.19
C LEU A 135 -0.70 -2.58 19.27
N ALA A 136 -1.28 -1.39 19.25
CA ALA A 136 -1.13 -0.42 20.34
C ALA A 136 -1.89 -0.86 21.62
N LYS A 137 -2.84 -1.79 21.51
CA LYS A 137 -3.59 -2.36 22.63
C LYS A 137 -3.73 -3.86 22.48
N LEU A 138 -3.35 -4.58 23.53
CA LEU A 138 -3.46 -6.02 23.64
C LEU A 138 -4.41 -6.38 24.79
N THR A 139 -5.22 -7.39 24.54
CA THR A 139 -6.13 -7.98 25.53
C THR A 139 -5.79 -9.46 25.63
N GLY A 140 -5.42 -9.92 26.82
CA GLY A 140 -5.20 -11.34 27.06
C GLY A 140 -6.52 -12.09 27.30
N LYS A 141 -6.39 -13.38 27.60
CA LYS A 141 -7.54 -14.24 27.91
C LYS A 141 -8.01 -14.03 29.36
N VAL A 142 -9.25 -14.41 29.63
CA VAL A 142 -9.78 -14.47 31.01
C VAL A 142 -8.89 -15.38 31.86
N GLY A 143 -8.54 -14.91 33.06
CA GLY A 143 -7.67 -15.62 34.00
C GLY A 143 -6.17 -15.60 33.69
N GLN A 144 -5.77 -15.05 32.53
CA GLN A 144 -4.36 -14.91 32.16
C GLN A 144 -3.69 -13.79 32.97
N LYS A 145 -2.41 -13.93 33.31
CA LYS A 145 -1.66 -12.83 33.95
C LYS A 145 -1.10 -11.87 32.90
N ILE A 146 -0.75 -10.67 33.34
CA ILE A 146 -0.20 -9.64 32.47
C ILE A 146 1.15 -10.07 31.85
N GLU A 147 1.96 -10.85 32.59
CA GLU A 147 3.26 -11.32 32.10
C GLU A 147 3.13 -12.36 30.99
N ASP A 148 2.05 -13.13 30.97
CA ASP A 148 1.81 -14.20 30.00
C ASP A 148 1.35 -13.67 28.63
N VAL A 149 1.01 -12.39 28.51
CA VAL A 149 0.55 -11.78 27.25
C VAL A 149 1.76 -11.40 26.40
N ALA A 150 2.30 -12.37 25.65
CA ALA A 150 3.44 -12.12 24.78
C ALA A 150 3.12 -11.09 23.68
N TYR A 151 4.07 -10.20 23.39
CA TYR A 151 3.99 -9.22 22.31
C TYR A 151 5.34 -9.03 21.61
N PRO A 152 5.37 -8.59 20.34
CA PRO A 152 6.62 -8.23 19.67
C PRO A 152 7.25 -7.05 20.38
N SER A 153 8.35 -7.27 21.09
CA SER A 153 9.02 -6.24 21.89
C SER A 153 10.05 -5.48 21.06
N ARG A 154 10.68 -6.15 20.09
CA ARG A 154 11.71 -5.56 19.23
C ARG A 154 11.67 -6.19 17.84
N ILE A 155 11.77 -5.35 16.82
CA ILE A 155 11.87 -5.77 15.41
C ILE A 155 13.09 -5.06 14.84
N GLN A 156 14.09 -5.82 14.44
CA GLN A 156 15.28 -5.29 13.79
C GLN A 156 15.20 -5.60 12.31
N LEU A 157 15.39 -4.59 11.48
CA LEU A 157 15.47 -4.72 10.04
C LEU A 157 16.91 -4.50 9.62
N HIS A 158 17.52 -5.57 9.14
CA HIS A 158 18.88 -5.48 8.65
C HIS A 158 18.88 -4.76 7.31
N PRO A 159 19.91 -3.96 7.03
CA PRO A 159 20.14 -3.50 5.69
C PRO A 159 20.24 -4.75 4.82
N SER A 160 19.30 -4.92 3.89
CA SER A 160 19.41 -5.91 2.85
C SER A 160 20.80 -5.67 2.24
N THR A 161 21.72 -6.64 2.32
CA THR A 161 22.98 -6.57 1.56
C THR A 161 22.56 -6.42 0.13
N THR A 162 22.51 -5.17 -0.32
CA THR A 162 21.73 -4.80 -1.48
C THR A 162 22.50 -5.37 -2.65
N ALA A 163 22.04 -6.51 -3.17
CA ALA A 163 22.30 -6.88 -4.55
C ALA A 163 21.91 -5.64 -5.33
N ALA A 164 22.92 -4.87 -5.79
CA ALA A 164 22.79 -3.52 -6.34
C ALA A 164 21.39 -3.32 -6.91
N THR A 165 20.56 -2.53 -6.21
CA THR A 165 19.18 -2.28 -6.61
C THR A 165 19.28 -1.79 -8.03
N SER A 166 18.94 -2.67 -8.97
CA SER A 166 18.85 -2.32 -10.36
C SER A 166 17.93 -1.11 -10.40
N SER A 167 18.44 0.02 -10.88
CA SER A 167 17.67 1.24 -10.99
C SER A 167 17.15 1.37 -12.40
N CYS A 168 16.06 2.11 -12.56
CA CYS A 168 15.60 2.60 -13.85
C CYS A 168 15.85 4.09 -13.93
N ARG A 169 16.02 4.57 -15.15
CA ARG A 169 16.10 5.98 -15.49
C ARG A 169 14.91 6.34 -16.36
N ILE A 170 14.21 7.42 -16.03
CA ILE A 170 13.25 8.08 -16.93
C ILE A 170 13.93 9.30 -17.55
N ASP A 171 13.98 9.33 -18.87
CA ASP A 171 14.52 10.48 -19.61
C ASP A 171 13.41 11.33 -20.22
N LEU A 172 13.17 12.50 -19.62
CA LEU A 172 12.14 13.46 -20.02
C LEU A 172 12.73 14.71 -20.68
N GLY A 173 13.97 14.65 -21.18
CA GLY A 173 14.68 15.77 -21.82
C GLY A 173 14.12 16.25 -23.17
N LEU A 174 12.82 16.10 -23.42
CA LEU A 174 12.17 16.56 -24.64
C LEU A 174 11.75 18.03 -24.52
N PRO A 175 11.85 18.85 -25.59
CA PRO A 175 11.36 20.22 -25.57
C PRO A 175 9.87 20.33 -25.18
N ALA A 176 9.06 19.36 -25.58
CA ALA A 176 7.63 19.29 -25.24
C ALA A 176 7.33 18.98 -23.76
N LEU A 177 8.35 18.61 -22.97
CA LEU A 177 8.24 18.20 -21.57
C LEU A 177 8.98 19.16 -20.62
N GLN A 178 9.23 20.41 -21.04
CA GLN A 178 9.81 21.43 -20.17
C GLN A 178 8.79 21.89 -19.10
N GLY A 179 9.29 22.27 -17.92
CA GLY A 179 8.45 22.78 -16.83
C GLY A 179 7.70 21.71 -16.04
N ILE A 180 8.31 20.53 -15.84
CA ILE A 180 7.75 19.49 -14.97
C ILE A 180 7.70 20.01 -13.53
N GLU A 181 6.48 20.15 -13.00
CA GLU A 181 6.21 20.59 -11.63
C GLU A 181 6.26 19.42 -10.65
N SER A 182 5.77 18.26 -11.07
CA SER A 182 5.75 17.06 -10.25
C SER A 182 5.78 15.78 -11.10
N ILE A 183 6.28 14.71 -10.51
CA ILE A 183 6.23 13.35 -11.06
C ILE A 183 5.74 12.39 -9.98
N VAL A 184 4.87 11.47 -10.34
CA VAL A 184 4.45 10.35 -9.51
C VAL A 184 4.77 9.07 -10.24
N VAL A 185 5.63 8.24 -9.65
CA VAL A 185 6.09 6.97 -10.23
C VAL A 185 5.55 5.82 -9.39
N PHE A 186 5.11 4.76 -10.04
CA PHE A 186 4.63 3.56 -9.36
C PHE A 186 4.90 2.30 -10.16
N SER A 187 5.04 1.17 -9.47
CA SER A 187 5.20 -0.14 -10.10
C SER A 187 3.88 -0.86 -10.27
N ILE A 188 3.81 -1.68 -11.32
CA ILE A 188 2.84 -2.77 -11.47
C ILE A 188 3.50 -4.11 -11.04
N PRO A 189 2.74 -5.07 -10.52
CA PRO A 189 1.29 -5.06 -10.50
C PRO A 189 0.64 -4.30 -9.33
N ASP A 190 1.39 -4.01 -8.26
CA ASP A 190 0.79 -3.62 -6.97
C ASP A 190 0.38 -2.15 -6.84
N LEU A 191 0.73 -1.28 -7.79
CA LEU A 191 0.62 0.18 -7.65
C LEU A 191 1.43 0.70 -6.46
N THR A 192 2.63 0.16 -6.25
CA THR A 192 3.54 0.64 -5.19
C THR A 192 4.19 1.93 -5.64
N LEU A 193 4.05 3.01 -4.87
CA LEU A 193 4.73 4.28 -5.15
C LEU A 193 6.25 4.10 -5.04
N LEU A 194 6.98 4.65 -6.00
CA LEU A 194 8.43 4.58 -6.08
C LEU A 194 9.02 5.98 -5.93
N ASP A 195 10.13 6.10 -5.20
CA ASP A 195 10.84 7.36 -5.11
C ASP A 195 11.61 7.64 -6.38
N ALA A 196 11.29 8.78 -7.00
CA ALA A 196 12.00 9.27 -8.16
C ALA A 196 12.91 10.43 -7.74
N ALA A 197 14.22 10.24 -7.86
CA ALA A 197 15.20 11.28 -7.60
C ALA A 197 15.54 12.02 -8.90
N SER A 198 15.33 13.34 -8.92
CA SER A 198 15.71 14.17 -10.06
C SER A 198 17.21 14.43 -10.08
N VAL A 199 17.87 14.19 -11.21
CA VAL A 199 19.30 14.47 -11.39
C VAL A 199 19.51 15.90 -11.92
N ASN A 200 18.60 16.39 -12.76
CA ASN A 200 18.70 17.71 -13.40
C ASN A 200 17.33 18.28 -13.86
N GLY A 201 16.22 17.81 -13.28
CA GLY A 201 14.86 18.17 -13.71
C GLY A 201 14.36 17.43 -14.95
N GLN A 202 15.25 16.84 -15.76
CA GLN A 202 14.91 16.13 -16.99
C GLN A 202 15.10 14.62 -16.85
N VAL A 203 16.04 14.21 -16.03
CA VAL A 203 16.39 12.81 -15.79
C VAL A 203 16.00 12.44 -14.37
N TRP A 204 15.28 11.33 -14.24
CA TRP A 204 14.82 10.81 -12.96
C TRP A 204 15.34 9.40 -12.75
N THR A 205 15.92 9.13 -11.59
CA THR A 205 16.40 7.80 -11.20
C THR A 205 15.43 7.17 -10.23
N ILE A 206 15.11 5.89 -10.44
CA ILE A 206 14.13 5.12 -9.69
C ILE A 206 14.82 3.86 -9.18
N PRO A 207 14.73 3.53 -7.88
CA PRO A 207 15.32 2.32 -7.30
C PRO A 207 14.47 1.08 -7.63
N PHE A 208 14.22 0.83 -8.92
CA PHE A 208 13.40 -0.27 -9.40
C PHE A 208 14.02 -0.90 -10.64
N GLY A 209 14.03 -2.24 -10.69
CA GLY A 209 14.85 -2.98 -11.65
C GLY A 209 14.24 -3.23 -13.02
N ASP A 210 12.91 -3.29 -13.08
CA ASP A 210 12.20 -3.69 -14.28
C ASP A 210 11.51 -2.48 -14.93
N PRO A 211 12.05 -1.93 -16.02
CA PRO A 211 11.47 -0.76 -16.68
C PRO A 211 10.08 -1.05 -17.27
N SER A 212 9.77 -2.31 -17.62
CA SER A 212 8.48 -2.71 -18.20
C SER A 212 7.33 -2.67 -17.20
N ARG A 213 7.67 -2.67 -15.90
CA ARG A 213 6.73 -2.67 -14.78
C ARG A 213 6.59 -1.29 -14.14
N ILE A 214 7.06 -0.23 -14.78
CA ILE A 214 6.96 1.15 -14.28
C ILE A 214 5.89 1.92 -15.08
N LEU A 215 4.96 2.54 -14.35
CA LEU A 215 4.10 3.58 -14.86
C LEU A 215 4.36 4.88 -14.08
N TYR A 216 4.06 6.01 -14.70
CA TYR A 216 4.26 7.30 -14.05
C TYR A 216 3.35 8.38 -14.64
N ALA A 217 3.16 9.45 -13.88
CA ALA A 217 2.47 10.65 -14.34
C ALA A 217 3.35 11.88 -14.09
N ILE A 218 3.33 12.81 -15.04
CA ILE A 218 4.01 14.10 -14.92
C ILE A 218 3.00 15.24 -15.04
N GLN A 219 3.17 16.26 -14.21
CA GLN A 219 2.39 17.49 -14.26
C GLN A 219 3.23 18.62 -14.86
N ILE A 220 2.68 19.29 -15.87
CA ILE A 220 3.28 20.44 -16.55
C ILE A 220 2.18 21.51 -16.68
N GLY A 221 2.20 22.52 -15.80
CA GLY A 221 1.14 23.52 -15.72
C GLY A 221 -0.24 22.89 -15.53
N SER A 222 -1.17 23.20 -16.43
CA SER A 222 -2.54 22.66 -16.43
C SER A 222 -2.68 21.29 -17.11
N THR A 223 -1.58 20.64 -17.50
CA THR A 223 -1.61 19.35 -18.19
C THR A 223 -0.98 18.25 -17.35
N VAL A 224 -1.63 17.10 -17.27
CA VAL A 224 -1.09 15.88 -16.68
C VAL A 224 -0.92 14.85 -17.77
N ARG A 225 0.31 14.40 -18.00
CA ARG A 225 0.61 13.32 -18.96
C ARG A 225 0.89 12.04 -18.19
N VAL A 226 0.20 10.96 -18.51
CA VAL A 226 0.33 9.68 -17.83
C VAL A 226 0.98 8.69 -18.78
N ALA A 227 2.13 8.15 -18.42
CA ALA A 227 2.77 7.07 -19.17
C ALA A 227 1.86 5.85 -19.12
N TRP A 228 1.24 5.52 -20.25
CA TRP A 228 0.14 4.57 -20.32
C TRP A 228 0.23 3.69 -21.56
N PRO A 229 0.05 2.36 -21.47
CA PRO A 229 0.21 1.46 -22.62
C PRO A 229 -0.69 1.83 -23.80
N GLU A 230 -0.15 1.66 -25.01
CA GLU A 230 -0.85 1.91 -26.28
C GLU A 230 -2.03 0.95 -26.50
N ASN A 231 -1.93 -0.26 -25.92
CA ASN A 231 -2.95 -1.30 -25.95
C ASN A 231 -4.16 -0.92 -25.09
N ARG A 232 -5.02 -0.08 -25.68
CA ARG A 232 -6.37 0.23 -25.24
C ARG A 232 -7.26 -1.01 -25.38
N HIS A 233 -7.11 -2.00 -24.49
CA HIS A 233 -8.06 -3.11 -24.43
C HIS A 233 -9.38 -2.71 -23.76
N ALA A 234 -9.87 -1.48 -23.99
CA ALA A 234 -11.21 -1.04 -23.60
C ALA A 234 -12.31 -1.92 -24.21
N GLU A 235 -11.98 -2.70 -25.25
CA GLU A 235 -12.89 -3.64 -25.91
C GLU A 235 -12.88 -5.05 -25.32
N SER A 236 -11.90 -5.39 -24.47
CA SER A 236 -12.00 -6.65 -23.74
C SER A 236 -13.17 -6.57 -22.77
N GLU A 237 -14.05 -7.58 -22.79
CA GLU A 237 -15.22 -7.64 -21.91
C GLU A 237 -14.83 -7.43 -20.43
N ILE A 238 -13.63 -7.88 -20.06
CA ILE A 238 -13.03 -7.75 -18.73
C ILE A 238 -12.73 -6.27 -18.40
N ALA A 239 -12.11 -5.52 -19.30
CA ALA A 239 -11.83 -4.11 -19.09
C ALA A 239 -13.11 -3.25 -19.06
N VAL A 240 -14.11 -3.59 -19.87
CA VAL A 240 -15.44 -2.98 -19.81
C VAL A 240 -16.08 -3.20 -18.44
N LYS A 241 -16.04 -4.44 -17.91
CA LYS A 241 -16.59 -4.75 -16.59
C LYS A 241 -15.88 -4.02 -15.46
N ALA A 242 -14.55 -3.93 -15.48
CA ALA A 242 -13.82 -3.15 -14.49
C ALA A 242 -14.12 -1.65 -14.59
N SER A 243 -14.29 -1.12 -15.81
CA SER A 243 -14.78 0.24 -16.01
C SER A 243 -16.16 0.46 -15.41
N LEU A 244 -17.08 -0.49 -15.57
CA LEU A 244 -18.42 -0.40 -14.98
C LEU A 244 -18.35 -0.46 -13.45
N ALA A 245 -17.58 -1.40 -12.89
CA ALA A 245 -17.36 -1.51 -11.45
C ALA A 245 -16.83 -0.20 -10.83
N SER A 246 -15.98 0.55 -11.56
CA SER A 246 -15.53 1.86 -11.09
C SER A 246 -16.68 2.85 -10.87
N LYS A 247 -17.74 2.80 -11.69
CA LYS A 247 -18.92 3.67 -11.55
C LYS A 247 -19.77 3.29 -10.34
N GLU A 248 -19.79 2.01 -9.99
CA GLU A 248 -20.56 1.45 -8.86
C GLU A 248 -19.86 1.62 -7.50
N MET A 249 -18.60 2.10 -7.48
CA MET A 249 -17.89 2.37 -6.24
C MET A 249 -18.65 3.37 -5.35
N GLU A 250 -18.98 2.94 -4.14
CA GLU A 250 -19.49 3.82 -3.09
C GLU A 250 -18.31 4.40 -2.30
N ASP A 251 -17.83 5.57 -2.72
CA ASP A 251 -16.80 6.31 -1.98
C ASP A 251 -17.08 7.81 -1.91
N PHE A 252 -16.10 8.59 -1.44
CA PHE A 252 -16.21 10.03 -1.31
C PHE A 252 -16.55 10.75 -2.63
N TYR A 253 -16.09 10.24 -3.77
CA TYR A 253 -16.36 10.80 -5.10
C TYR A 253 -17.63 10.19 -5.68
N ASP A 254 -18.49 11.02 -6.26
CA ASP A 254 -19.81 10.60 -6.77
C ASP A 254 -19.88 10.64 -8.31
N ALA A 255 -18.88 11.23 -8.96
CA ALA A 255 -18.74 11.27 -10.40
C ALA A 255 -17.37 10.74 -10.80
N ARG A 256 -17.34 9.87 -11.81
CA ARG A 256 -16.12 9.24 -12.30
C ARG A 256 -16.11 9.19 -13.81
N GLU A 257 -14.98 9.58 -14.38
CA GLU A 257 -14.73 9.59 -15.80
C GLU A 257 -13.57 8.63 -16.09
N LEU A 258 -13.85 7.51 -16.76
CA LEU A 258 -12.81 6.62 -17.22
C LEU A 258 -12.08 7.28 -18.39
N LEU A 259 -10.77 7.47 -18.26
CA LEU A 259 -9.94 8.09 -19.30
C LEU A 259 -9.20 7.03 -20.13
N ALA A 260 -8.71 5.97 -19.48
CA ALA A 260 -8.04 4.87 -20.14
C ALA A 260 -8.10 3.60 -19.30
N CYS A 261 -7.97 2.44 -19.92
CA CYS A 261 -7.80 1.16 -19.23
C CYS A 261 -6.92 0.20 -20.04
N PHE A 262 -6.28 -0.75 -19.35
CA PHE A 262 -5.63 -1.90 -19.98
C PHE A 262 -5.74 -3.13 -19.07
N TYR A 263 -5.57 -4.31 -19.67
CA TYR A 263 -5.69 -5.61 -19.01
C TYR A 263 -4.38 -6.39 -19.14
N GLU A 264 -3.92 -6.98 -18.05
CA GLU A 264 -2.78 -7.90 -18.03
C GLU A 264 -3.30 -9.34 -17.90
N PRO A 265 -3.32 -10.12 -19.01
CA PRO A 265 -3.94 -11.44 -19.03
C PRO A 265 -3.24 -12.44 -18.12
N ASP A 266 -1.91 -12.39 -18.05
CA ASP A 266 -1.10 -13.34 -17.28
C ASP A 266 -1.41 -13.28 -15.78
N GLU A 267 -1.84 -12.12 -15.29
CA GLU A 267 -2.12 -11.90 -13.87
C GLU A 267 -3.59 -11.64 -13.56
N GLY A 268 -4.46 -11.51 -14.58
CA GLY A 268 -5.86 -11.16 -14.41
C GLY A 268 -6.08 -9.78 -13.79
N ASN A 269 -5.10 -8.87 -13.88
CA ASN A 269 -5.20 -7.51 -13.37
C ASN A 269 -5.81 -6.60 -14.43
N VAL A 270 -6.71 -5.70 -14.02
CA VAL A 270 -7.17 -4.58 -14.85
C VAL A 270 -6.73 -3.28 -14.22
N TYR A 271 -6.20 -2.37 -15.02
CA TYR A 271 -5.82 -1.03 -14.59
C TYR A 271 -6.71 0.00 -15.26
N SER A 272 -7.28 0.91 -14.48
CA SER A 272 -8.09 2.01 -14.99
C SER A 272 -7.58 3.36 -14.53
N LEU A 273 -7.31 4.25 -15.48
CA LEU A 273 -7.05 5.67 -15.25
C LEU A 273 -8.39 6.40 -15.15
N VAL A 274 -8.71 6.91 -13.96
CA VAL A 274 -10.01 7.48 -13.66
C VAL A 274 -9.83 8.88 -13.09
N LEU A 275 -10.59 9.82 -13.62
CA LEU A 275 -10.79 11.12 -13.01
C LEU A 275 -12.04 11.08 -12.14
N MET A 276 -11.86 11.25 -10.84
CA MET A 276 -12.92 11.20 -9.84
C MET A 276 -13.21 12.62 -9.35
N ARG A 277 -14.49 12.98 -9.26
CA ARG A 277 -14.96 14.31 -8.86
C ARG A 277 -16.08 14.16 -7.83
N ARG A 278 -16.19 15.15 -6.96
CA ARG A 278 -17.36 15.32 -6.10
C ARG A 278 -18.29 16.36 -6.72
N THR A 279 -19.51 15.97 -7.01
CA THR A 279 -20.55 16.80 -7.65
C THR A 279 -21.69 17.11 -6.70
N ILE A 280 -21.98 16.22 -5.74
CA ILE A 280 -22.98 16.42 -4.70
C ILE A 280 -22.49 17.49 -3.73
N GLN A 281 -23.31 18.54 -3.61
CA GLN A 281 -23.13 19.57 -2.62
C GLN A 281 -23.35 19.00 -1.22
N THR A 282 -22.40 19.24 -0.33
CA THR A 282 -22.53 18.95 1.11
C THR A 282 -22.33 20.25 1.86
N HIS A 283 -22.70 20.31 3.14
CA HIS A 283 -22.45 21.49 3.97
C HIS A 283 -20.97 21.93 3.98
N SER A 284 -20.04 21.02 3.67
CA SER A 284 -18.60 21.26 3.67
C SER A 284 -18.01 21.76 2.34
N PHE A 285 -18.74 21.72 1.22
CA PHE A 285 -18.21 22.11 -0.10
C PHE A 285 -19.23 22.95 -0.89
N SER A 286 -18.86 24.19 -1.22
CA SER A 286 -19.61 25.01 -2.17
C SER A 286 -19.44 24.50 -3.60
N LYS A 287 -20.35 24.87 -4.49
CA LYS A 287 -20.33 24.49 -5.92
C LYS A 287 -19.00 24.84 -6.62
N ASP A 288 -18.32 25.88 -6.13
CA ASP A 288 -17.06 26.41 -6.67
C ASP A 288 -15.82 25.90 -5.93
N LYS A 289 -15.93 24.84 -5.12
CA LYS A 289 -14.82 24.20 -4.40
C LYS A 289 -14.91 22.68 -4.41
N GLN A 290 -15.33 22.12 -5.54
CA GLN A 290 -15.54 20.68 -5.69
C GLN A 290 -14.19 19.94 -5.79
N PRO A 291 -13.86 19.03 -4.85
CA PRO A 291 -12.63 18.26 -4.93
C PRO A 291 -12.63 17.30 -6.12
N TRP A 292 -11.45 17.11 -6.70
CA TRP A 292 -11.20 16.14 -7.76
C TRP A 292 -9.87 15.42 -7.53
N THR A 293 -9.75 14.22 -8.07
CA THR A 293 -8.50 13.46 -8.08
C THR A 293 -8.38 12.65 -9.37
N LEU A 294 -7.19 12.66 -9.95
CA LEU A 294 -6.78 11.71 -10.96
C LEU A 294 -6.12 10.52 -10.27
N ALA A 295 -6.59 9.31 -10.56
CA ALA A 295 -6.07 8.10 -9.92
C ALA A 295 -5.95 6.94 -10.91
N VAL A 296 -5.06 6.01 -10.60
CA VAL A 296 -5.01 4.67 -11.20
C VAL A 296 -5.61 3.69 -10.21
N LEU A 297 -6.57 2.90 -10.66
CA LEU A 297 -7.21 1.84 -9.90
C LEU A 297 -6.75 0.49 -10.45
N ARG A 298 -6.39 -0.44 -9.55
CA ARG A 298 -6.09 -1.84 -9.87
C ARG A 298 -7.24 -2.72 -9.44
N TRP A 299 -7.69 -3.54 -10.35
CA TRP A 299 -8.76 -4.49 -10.15
C TRP A 299 -8.27 -5.92 -10.39
N LYS A 300 -8.85 -6.87 -9.67
CA LYS A 300 -8.79 -8.30 -10.00
C LYS A 300 -10.11 -8.68 -10.62
N TYR A 301 -10.06 -9.35 -11.76
CA TYR A 301 -11.25 -9.98 -12.33
C TYR A 301 -11.26 -11.48 -11.98
N ASP A 302 -12.32 -11.91 -11.33
CA ASP A 302 -12.61 -13.32 -11.11
C ASP A 302 -13.48 -13.83 -12.27
N THR A 303 -12.93 -14.75 -13.06
CA THR A 303 -13.63 -15.33 -14.22
C THR A 303 -14.75 -16.28 -13.82
N GLU A 304 -14.64 -16.94 -12.67
CA GLU A 304 -15.63 -17.92 -12.18
C GLU A 304 -16.83 -17.18 -11.58
N GLU A 305 -16.58 -16.23 -10.68
CA GLU A 305 -17.62 -15.41 -10.06
C GLU A 305 -18.13 -14.29 -10.97
N LYS A 306 -17.44 -14.04 -12.09
CA LYS A 306 -17.65 -12.90 -13.00
C LYS A 306 -17.62 -11.55 -12.25
N LYS A 307 -16.85 -11.48 -11.17
CA LYS A 307 -16.82 -10.34 -10.25
C LYS A 307 -15.53 -9.57 -10.40
N THR A 308 -15.62 -8.25 -10.33
CA THR A 308 -14.44 -7.37 -10.27
C THR A 308 -14.24 -6.88 -8.85
N THR A 309 -13.04 -7.05 -8.30
CA THR A 309 -12.70 -6.58 -6.95
C THR A 309 -11.60 -5.54 -7.03
N LEU A 310 -11.81 -4.38 -6.40
CA LEU A 310 -10.77 -3.35 -6.27
C LEU A 310 -9.68 -3.85 -5.33
N LEU A 311 -8.44 -3.94 -5.84
CA LEU A 311 -7.29 -4.37 -5.04
C LEU A 311 -6.52 -3.18 -4.47
N ASN A 312 -6.25 -2.17 -5.29
CA ASN A 312 -5.47 -1.01 -4.87
C ASN A 312 -5.81 0.25 -5.68
N ARG A 313 -5.39 1.40 -5.17
CA ARG A 313 -5.47 2.69 -5.86
C ARG A 313 -4.23 3.53 -5.61
N VAL A 314 -3.76 4.24 -6.63
CA VAL A 314 -2.73 5.27 -6.52
C VAL A 314 -3.31 6.60 -6.99
N GLN A 315 -3.16 7.63 -6.16
CA GLN A 315 -3.51 9.00 -6.54
C GLN A 315 -2.33 9.61 -7.29
N LEU A 316 -2.59 10.17 -8.46
CA LEU A 316 -1.58 10.84 -9.27
C LEU A 316 -1.56 12.34 -8.97
N VAL A 317 -2.74 12.96 -9.03
CA VAL A 317 -2.91 14.40 -8.79
C VAL A 317 -4.24 14.62 -8.09
N THR A 318 -4.28 15.61 -7.20
CA THR A 318 -5.50 16.04 -6.51
C THR A 318 -5.63 17.54 -6.59
N GLY A 319 -6.86 18.04 -6.53
CA GLY A 319 -7.10 19.47 -6.49
C GLY A 319 -8.54 19.80 -6.12
N ARG A 320 -8.86 21.09 -6.15
CA ARG A 320 -10.21 21.60 -5.95
C ARG A 320 -10.57 22.45 -7.14
N LYS A 321 -11.74 22.21 -7.73
CA LYS A 321 -12.28 23.09 -8.76
C LYS A 321 -12.66 24.41 -8.11
N ASP A 322 -11.76 25.38 -8.15
CA ASP A 322 -12.00 26.78 -7.84
C ASP A 322 -11.40 27.67 -8.97
N ALA A 323 -11.50 29.00 -8.84
CA ALA A 323 -11.00 29.94 -9.84
C ALA A 323 -9.49 29.81 -10.13
N THR A 324 -8.73 29.13 -9.27
CA THR A 324 -7.27 28.99 -9.36
C THR A 324 -6.80 27.59 -9.72
N GLN A 325 -7.62 26.55 -9.53
CA GLN A 325 -7.28 25.16 -9.82
C GLN A 325 -8.34 24.48 -10.69
N ALA A 326 -8.30 24.77 -11.99
CA ALA A 326 -9.09 24.02 -12.96
C ALA A 326 -8.67 22.53 -12.98
N VAL A 327 -9.59 21.66 -13.37
CA VAL A 327 -9.27 20.26 -13.65
C VAL A 327 -8.26 20.24 -14.81
N PRO A 328 -7.09 19.58 -14.65
CA PRO A 328 -6.07 19.59 -15.68
C PRO A 328 -6.52 18.83 -16.93
N THR A 329 -5.96 19.19 -18.07
CA THR A 329 -6.02 18.38 -19.29
C THR A 329 -5.22 17.10 -19.04
N ILE A 330 -5.85 15.94 -19.19
CA ILE A 330 -5.20 14.65 -18.92
C ILE A 330 -4.94 13.93 -20.23
N ILE A 331 -3.69 13.52 -20.45
CA ILE A 331 -3.22 12.88 -21.68
C ILE A 331 -2.57 11.54 -21.32
N PRO A 332 -3.23 10.40 -21.56
CA PRO A 332 -2.57 9.10 -21.60
C PRO A 332 -1.59 9.09 -22.78
N ASP A 333 -0.31 8.83 -22.52
CA ASP A 333 0.75 8.87 -23.53
C ASP A 333 1.63 7.62 -23.47
N ALA A 334 1.54 6.78 -24.50
CA ALA A 334 2.37 5.59 -24.65
C ALA A 334 3.83 5.90 -24.96
N ALA A 335 4.12 7.03 -25.62
CA ALA A 335 5.48 7.42 -25.95
C ALA A 335 6.33 7.73 -24.72
N LEU A 336 5.70 8.02 -23.57
CA LEU A 336 6.38 8.17 -22.28
C LEU A 336 6.94 6.83 -21.77
N LEU A 337 6.29 5.69 -22.02
CA LEU A 337 6.80 4.39 -21.54
C LEU A 337 8.18 4.04 -22.14
N ALA A 338 8.41 4.42 -23.40
CA ALA A 338 9.70 4.24 -24.07
C ALA A 338 10.84 5.07 -23.44
N ARG A 339 10.55 5.96 -22.49
CA ARG A 339 11.53 6.78 -21.77
C ARG A 339 12.09 6.11 -20.54
N VAL A 340 11.49 5.03 -20.07
CA VAL A 340 11.99 4.24 -18.96
C VAL A 340 13.04 3.26 -19.48
N LYS A 341 14.26 3.33 -18.95
CA LYS A 341 15.35 2.43 -19.31
C LYS A 341 15.99 1.85 -18.05
N ALA A 342 16.35 0.57 -18.09
CA ALA A 342 17.19 -0.01 -17.05
C ALA A 342 18.55 0.69 -17.04
N THR A 343 19.09 0.96 -15.85
CA THR A 343 20.42 1.51 -15.68
C THR A 343 21.39 0.33 -15.62
N ALA A 344 22.41 0.32 -16.50
CA ALA A 344 23.41 -0.74 -16.47
C ALA A 344 24.14 -0.74 -15.12
N LYS A 345 24.24 -1.91 -14.47
CA LYS A 345 25.04 -2.07 -13.24
C LYS A 345 26.48 -1.66 -13.54
N GLY A 346 26.93 -0.54 -12.97
CA GLY A 346 28.32 -0.07 -13.05
C GLY A 346 28.60 1.13 -13.95
N GLY A 347 27.58 1.76 -14.55
CA GLY A 347 27.76 3.07 -15.19
C GLY A 347 27.70 4.17 -14.14
N THR A 348 28.86 4.71 -13.75
CA THR A 348 28.95 5.95 -12.96
C THR A 348 28.19 7.08 -13.68
N PRO A 349 27.45 7.95 -12.96
CA PRO A 349 26.63 9.01 -13.56
C PRO A 349 27.36 9.96 -14.49
#